data_AF-A0A953H560-F1
#
_entry.id   AF-A0A953H560-F1
#
_cell.length_a   1.000
_cell.length_b   1.000
_cell.length_c   1.000
_cell.angle_alpha   90.00
_cell.angle_beta   90.00
_cell.angle_gamma   90.00
#
_symmetry.space_group_name_H-M   'P 1'
#
loop_
_entity.id
_entity.type
_entity.pdbx_description
1 polymer ?
#
loop_
_entity_poly.entity_id
_entity_poly.type
_entity_poly.pdbx_seq_one_letter_code
_entity_poly.pdbx_strand_id
1 'polypeptide(L)'
;MAKFENFRISKHSKLSEIDPEATPFLKGDEAHQLNCLENLALKLDALQDLLHANQHQKLLVILQGMDTSGKDGTVRWVFGRTSPLGVRVASFKAPTEEERARDYLWRCHAVVPRNGELMVWNRSHYEDVLVPPVMGW
;
A
#
# COMPACT_ATOMS: atom_id res chain seq x y z
N MET A 1 -8.95 -2.93 24.15
CA MET A 1 -8.15 -1.99 23.33
C MET A 1 -8.07 -2.55 21.92
N ALA A 2 -8.20 -1.71 20.89
CA ALA A 2 -8.08 -2.14 19.50
C ALA A 2 -6.72 -2.81 19.23
N LYS A 3 -6.72 -3.84 18.37
CA LYS A 3 -5.55 -4.66 18.05
C LYS A 3 -5.39 -4.73 16.53
N PHE A 4 -4.17 -4.54 16.02
CA PHE A 4 -3.89 -4.56 14.57
C PHE A 4 -4.14 -5.96 13.97
N GLU A 5 -4.00 -7.00 14.79
CA GLU A 5 -4.27 -8.39 14.42
C GLU A 5 -5.70 -8.59 13.92
N ASN A 6 -6.66 -7.77 14.38
CA ASN A 6 -8.04 -7.83 13.92
C ASN A 6 -8.20 -7.44 12.44
N PHE A 7 -7.24 -6.72 11.87
CA PHE A 7 -7.24 -6.31 10.46
C PHE A 7 -6.44 -7.26 9.56
N ARG A 8 -5.84 -8.31 10.14
CA ARG A 8 -5.12 -9.33 9.37
C ARG A 8 -6.10 -10.38 8.85
N ILE A 9 -6.26 -10.41 7.53
CA ILE A 9 -7.13 -11.36 6.84
C ILE A 9 -6.57 -12.79 6.93
N SER A 10 -7.46 -13.75 7.19
CA SER A 10 -7.19 -15.19 7.20
C SER A 10 -8.04 -15.90 6.14
N LYS A 11 -7.79 -17.19 5.88
CA LYS A 11 -8.56 -18.00 4.92
C LYS A 11 -10.07 -18.05 5.19
N HIS A 12 -10.50 -17.79 6.42
CA HIS A 12 -11.90 -17.85 6.85
C HIS A 12 -12.56 -16.48 6.97
N SER A 13 -11.81 -15.40 6.77
CA SER A 13 -12.32 -14.03 6.88
C SER A 13 -13.30 -13.73 5.74
N LYS A 14 -14.44 -13.10 6.05
CA LYS A 14 -15.39 -12.63 5.06
C LYS A 14 -15.38 -11.11 5.00
N LEU A 15 -15.37 -10.55 3.79
CA LEU A 15 -15.40 -9.10 3.61
C LEU A 15 -16.68 -8.47 4.18
N SER A 16 -17.81 -9.19 4.15
CA SER A 16 -19.09 -8.75 4.71
C SER A 16 -19.08 -8.56 6.24
N GLU A 17 -18.09 -9.11 6.94
CA GLU A 17 -17.94 -8.99 8.39
C GLU A 17 -17.07 -7.77 8.78
N ILE A 18 -16.51 -7.07 7.80
CA ILE A 18 -15.64 -5.91 8.00
C ILE A 18 -16.48 -4.64 7.83
N ASP A 19 -16.62 -3.89 8.92
CA ASP A 19 -17.31 -2.61 8.93
C ASP A 19 -16.41 -1.50 8.34
N PRO A 20 -16.81 -0.85 7.22
CA PRO A 20 -16.04 0.25 6.63
C PRO A 20 -16.07 1.54 7.46
N GLU A 21 -17.00 1.70 8.39
CA GLU A 21 -17.08 2.89 9.28
C GLU A 21 -16.25 2.71 10.57
N ALA A 22 -15.67 1.54 10.79
CA ALA A 22 -14.91 1.25 11.99
C ALA A 22 -13.66 2.15 12.11
N THR A 23 -13.58 2.90 13.21
CA THR A 23 -12.48 3.82 13.51
C THR A 23 -11.76 3.48 14.83
N PRO A 24 -11.38 2.21 15.09
CA PRO A 24 -11.00 1.76 16.43
C PRO A 24 -9.66 2.31 16.94
N PHE A 25 -8.86 2.94 16.08
CA PHE A 25 -7.61 3.61 16.44
C PHE A 25 -7.72 5.13 16.49
N LEU A 26 -8.83 5.72 16.02
CA LEU A 26 -9.05 7.16 16.15
C LEU A 26 -9.45 7.48 17.58
N LYS A 27 -8.77 8.46 18.17
CA LYS A 27 -9.03 8.97 19.53
C LYS A 27 -8.88 10.48 19.51
N GLY A 28 -9.54 11.16 20.45
CA GLY A 28 -9.46 12.61 20.55
C GLY A 28 -10.10 13.31 19.35
N ASP A 29 -9.87 14.61 19.28
CA ASP A 29 -10.31 15.47 18.18
C ASP A 29 -9.42 15.34 16.93
N GLU A 30 -9.81 16.01 15.85
CA GLU A 30 -9.08 16.00 14.59
C GLU A 30 -7.62 16.48 14.76
N ALA A 31 -7.39 17.51 15.59
CA ALA A 31 -6.06 18.03 15.86
C ALA A 31 -5.16 16.97 16.52
N HIS A 32 -5.69 16.23 17.49
CA HIS A 32 -4.98 15.11 18.11
C HIS A 32 -4.63 14.01 17.09
N GLN A 33 -5.59 13.65 16.24
CA GLN A 33 -5.41 12.61 15.22
C GLN A 33 -4.34 12.99 14.20
N LEU A 34 -4.36 14.23 13.72
CA LEU A 34 -3.34 14.77 12.81
C LEU A 34 -1.95 14.77 13.45
N ASN A 35 -1.85 15.12 14.74
CA ASN A 35 -0.59 15.05 15.47
C ASN A 35 -0.08 13.60 15.61
N CYS A 36 -0.97 12.64 15.89
CA CYS A 36 -0.61 11.23 15.91
C CYS A 36 -0.08 10.75 14.56
N LEU A 37 -0.76 11.12 13.47
CA LEU A 37 -0.33 10.79 12.10
C LEU A 37 1.06 11.38 11.78
N GLU A 38 1.28 12.65 12.12
CA GLU A 38 2.57 13.33 11.93
C GLU A 38 3.71 12.61 12.67
N ASN A 39 3.48 12.25 13.93
CA ASN A 39 4.47 11.51 14.73
C ASN A 39 4.78 10.12 14.15
N LEU A 40 3.79 9.45 13.56
CA LEU A 40 4.00 8.17 12.88
C LEU A 40 4.77 8.34 11.58
N ALA A 41 4.46 9.38 10.79
CA ALA A 41 5.15 9.67 9.55
C ALA A 41 6.64 9.98 9.77
N LEU A 42 6.98 10.74 10.83
CA LEU A 42 8.38 11.00 11.23
C LEU A 42 9.10 9.72 11.68
N LYS A 43 8.43 8.83 12.42
CA LYS A 43 9.01 7.53 12.79
C LYS A 43 9.24 6.64 11.57
N LEU A 44 8.30 6.65 10.63
CA LEU A 44 8.40 5.89 9.39
C LEU A 44 9.60 6.35 8.55
N ASP A 45 9.82 7.67 8.45
CA ASP A 45 10.99 8.24 7.76
C ASP A 45 12.31 7.75 8.38
N ALA A 46 12.46 7.86 9.71
CA ALA A 46 13.66 7.36 10.39
C ALA A 46 13.87 5.84 10.21
N LEU A 47 12.80 5.04 10.18
CA LEU A 47 12.89 3.60 9.91
C LEU A 47 13.23 3.31 8.45
N GLN A 48 12.75 4.12 7.51
CA GLN A 48 13.10 4.00 6.10
C GLN A 48 14.59 4.32 5.89
N ASP A 49 15.14 5.32 6.57
CA ASP A 49 16.58 5.58 6.56
C ASP A 49 17.40 4.39 7.04
N LEU A 50 16.96 3.72 8.11
CA LEU A 50 17.60 2.49 8.60
C LEU A 50 17.47 1.34 7.60
N LEU A 51 16.30 1.16 6.97
CA LEU A 51 16.11 0.17 5.91
C LEU A 51 17.11 0.42 4.76
N HIS A 52 17.22 1.66 4.32
CA HIS A 52 18.13 2.07 3.26
C HIS A 52 19.59 1.89 3.66
N ALA A 53 19.99 2.21 4.89
CA ALA A 53 21.36 1.99 5.34
C ALA A 53 21.73 0.50 5.44
N ASN A 54 20.77 -0.36 5.82
CA ASN A 54 21.00 -1.79 6.03
C ASN A 54 21.22 -2.56 4.72
N GLN A 55 20.54 -2.20 3.62
CA GLN A 55 20.68 -2.86 2.30
C GLN A 55 20.48 -4.40 2.33
N HIS A 56 19.77 -4.93 3.33
CA HIS A 56 19.52 -6.36 3.49
C HIS A 56 18.04 -6.73 3.34
N GLN A 57 17.14 -5.92 3.92
CA GLN A 57 15.70 -6.11 3.81
C GLN A 57 15.11 -5.17 2.75
N LYS A 58 13.90 -5.48 2.31
CA LYS A 58 13.14 -4.67 1.37
C LYS A 58 11.67 -4.71 1.74
N LEU A 59 10.96 -3.62 1.46
CA LEU A 59 9.55 -3.48 1.82
C LEU A 59 8.73 -3.16 0.57
N LEU A 60 7.72 -4.00 0.31
CA LEU A 60 6.69 -3.76 -0.70
C LEU A 60 5.36 -3.53 0.00
N VAL A 61 4.76 -2.36 -0.22
CA VAL A 61 3.42 -2.00 0.25
C VAL A 61 2.49 -2.00 -0.95
N ILE A 62 1.43 -2.82 -0.94
CA ILE A 62 0.43 -2.86 -2.01
C ILE A 62 -0.85 -2.20 -1.52
N LEU A 63 -1.31 -1.20 -2.27
CA LEU A 63 -2.59 -0.52 -2.06
C LEU A 63 -3.58 -0.96 -3.13
N GLN A 64 -4.61 -1.69 -2.70
CA GLN A 64 -5.68 -2.22 -3.54
C GLN A 64 -7.03 -1.78 -2.98
N GLY A 65 -7.96 -1.39 -3.84
CA GLY A 65 -9.28 -0.90 -3.45
C GLY A 65 -10.02 -0.30 -4.63
N MET A 66 -11.32 -0.10 -4.48
CA MET A 66 -12.18 0.50 -5.49
C MET A 66 -11.71 1.91 -5.87
N ASP A 67 -12.18 2.43 -7.00
CA ASP A 67 -12.04 3.86 -7.26
C ASP A 67 -12.69 4.66 -6.13
N THR A 68 -12.13 5.84 -5.84
CA THR A 68 -12.46 6.70 -4.69
C THR A 68 -12.21 6.13 -3.29
N SER A 69 -11.62 4.93 -3.16
CA SER A 69 -11.31 4.32 -1.85
C SER A 69 -10.15 4.98 -1.06
N GLY A 70 -9.59 6.09 -1.54
CA GLY A 70 -8.57 6.85 -0.82
C GLY A 70 -7.10 6.43 -1.00
N LYS A 71 -6.78 5.49 -1.92
CA LYS A 71 -5.40 4.99 -2.16
C LYS A 71 -4.36 6.11 -2.31
N ASP A 72 -4.64 7.07 -3.18
CA ASP A 72 -3.73 8.20 -3.46
C ASP A 72 -3.52 9.08 -2.23
N GLY A 73 -4.59 9.30 -1.47
CA GLY A 73 -4.56 10.02 -0.20
C GLY A 73 -3.69 9.29 0.82
N THR A 74 -3.83 7.97 0.95
CA THR A 74 -2.99 7.15 1.82
C THR A 74 -1.51 7.31 1.48
N VAL A 75 -1.14 7.25 0.19
CA VAL A 75 0.26 7.47 -0.22
C VAL A 75 0.76 8.84 0.23
N ARG A 76 -0.03 9.89 -0.07
CA ARG A 76 0.34 11.27 0.24
C ARG A 76 0.50 11.54 1.73
N TRP A 77 -0.40 11.02 2.56
CA TRP A 77 -0.42 11.31 3.99
C TRP A 77 0.54 10.43 4.80
N VAL A 78 0.61 9.13 4.50
CA VAL A 78 1.45 8.19 5.27
C VAL A 78 2.92 8.38 4.96
N PHE A 79 3.28 8.57 3.69
CA PHE A 79 4.66 8.73 3.25
C PHE A 79 5.06 10.20 3.03
N GLY A 80 4.21 11.16 3.43
CA GLY A 80 4.42 12.58 3.15
C GLY A 80 5.63 13.21 3.84
N ARG A 81 6.15 12.56 4.90
CA ARG A 81 7.39 12.95 5.57
C ARG A 81 8.61 12.18 5.09
N THR A 82 8.39 11.07 4.38
CA THR A 82 9.51 10.27 3.91
C THR A 82 10.22 10.97 2.76
N SER A 83 11.56 10.94 2.78
CA SER A 83 12.36 11.48 1.69
C SER A 83 11.89 10.94 0.32
N PRO A 84 11.77 11.78 -0.73
CA PRO A 84 11.46 11.31 -2.09
C PRO A 84 12.48 10.31 -2.64
N LEU A 85 13.69 10.27 -2.08
CA LEU A 85 14.72 9.28 -2.41
C LEU A 85 14.49 7.94 -1.71
N GLY A 86 13.69 7.94 -0.65
CA GLY A 86 13.45 6.82 0.24
C GLY A 86 12.19 5.99 -0.06
N VAL A 87 11.25 6.55 -0.83
CA VAL A 87 10.02 5.88 -1.25
C VAL A 87 9.88 5.93 -2.76
N ARG A 88 9.78 4.77 -3.39
CA ARG A 88 9.41 4.67 -4.81
C ARG A 88 7.96 4.23 -4.94
N VAL A 89 7.21 4.90 -5.83
CA VAL A 89 5.82 4.57 -6.10
C VAL A 89 5.69 4.06 -7.53
N ALA A 90 5.06 2.90 -7.71
CA ALA A 90 4.62 2.41 -9.01
C ALA A 90 3.09 2.36 -9.04
N SER A 91 2.50 2.86 -10.12
CA SER A 91 1.05 2.84 -10.32
C SER A 91 0.72 2.00 -11.54
N PHE A 92 -0.18 1.03 -11.39
CA PHE A 92 -0.56 0.13 -12.49
C PHE A 92 -1.84 0.62 -13.15
N LYS A 93 -1.78 0.83 -14.46
CA LYS A 93 -2.94 1.14 -15.31
C LYS A 93 -3.31 -0.08 -16.16
N ALA A 94 -4.28 0.09 -17.06
CA ALA A 94 -4.56 -0.89 -18.10
C ALA A 94 -3.26 -1.26 -18.84
N PRO A 95 -2.99 -2.56 -19.08
CA PRO A 95 -1.71 -2.97 -19.64
C PRO A 95 -1.55 -2.52 -21.09
N THR A 96 -0.32 -2.14 -21.45
CA THR A 96 0.03 -1.78 -22.83
C THR A 96 -0.01 -3.01 -23.75
N GLU A 97 0.12 -2.82 -25.06
CA GLU A 97 0.26 -3.95 -26.00
C GLU A 97 1.51 -4.77 -25.71
N GLU A 98 2.63 -4.12 -25.37
CA GLU A 98 3.87 -4.80 -25.01
C GLU A 98 3.72 -5.63 -23.73
N GLU A 99 3.06 -5.09 -22.72
CA GLU A 99 2.79 -5.79 -21.47
C GLU A 99 1.86 -7.00 -21.69
N ARG A 100 0.84 -6.86 -22.55
CA ARG A 100 -0.09 -7.94 -22.91
C ARG A 100 0.55 -9.05 -23.74
N ALA A 101 1.66 -8.78 -24.41
CA ALA A 101 2.42 -9.78 -25.15
C ALA A 101 3.24 -10.71 -24.25
N ARG A 102 3.20 -10.51 -22.92
CA ARG A 102 3.92 -11.29 -21.91
C ARG A 102 2.94 -11.74 -20.82
N ASP A 103 3.40 -12.55 -19.87
CA ASP A 103 2.59 -12.87 -18.71
C ASP A 103 2.35 -11.62 -17.84
N TYR A 104 1.20 -11.58 -17.16
CA TYR A 104 0.77 -10.39 -16.40
C TYR A 104 1.72 -10.02 -15.24
N LEU A 105 2.50 -10.99 -14.73
CA LEU A 105 3.47 -10.73 -13.67
C LEU A 105 4.73 -10.03 -14.18
N TRP A 106 5.04 -10.11 -15.48
CA TRP A 106 6.25 -9.53 -16.05
C TRP A 106 6.43 -8.05 -15.69
N ARG A 107 5.41 -7.23 -15.92
CA ARG A 107 5.46 -5.79 -15.62
C ARG A 107 5.54 -5.49 -14.13
N CYS A 108 4.90 -6.31 -13.30
CA CYS A 108 4.92 -6.14 -11.84
C CYS A 108 6.28 -6.55 -11.27
N HIS A 109 6.84 -7.66 -11.74
CA HIS A 109 8.13 -8.15 -11.28
C HIS A 109 9.27 -7.20 -11.67
N ALA A 110 9.16 -6.50 -12.81
CA ALA A 110 10.13 -5.50 -13.23
C ALA A 110 10.29 -4.32 -12.26
N VAL A 111 9.30 -4.07 -11.39
CA VAL A 111 9.28 -2.94 -10.44
C VAL A 111 9.19 -3.39 -8.98
N VAL A 112 9.67 -4.58 -8.64
CA VAL A 112 9.82 -4.97 -7.23
C VAL A 112 10.95 -4.19 -6.55
N PRO A 113 10.88 -3.95 -5.24
CA PRO A 113 11.94 -3.25 -4.54
C PRO A 113 13.25 -4.04 -4.56
N ARG A 114 14.37 -3.33 -4.71
CA ARG A 114 15.71 -3.87 -4.40
C ARG A 114 15.95 -3.86 -2.90
N ASN A 115 17.06 -4.44 -2.44
CA ASN A 115 17.41 -4.37 -1.03
C ASN A 115 17.61 -2.92 -0.59
N GLY A 116 17.20 -2.62 0.64
CA GLY A 116 17.16 -1.28 1.22
C GLY A 116 16.07 -0.37 0.66
N GLU A 117 15.19 -0.86 -0.21
CA GLU A 117 14.14 -0.06 -0.82
C GLU A 117 12.78 -0.28 -0.17
N LEU A 118 12.05 0.82 -0.01
CA LEU A 118 10.62 0.85 0.25
C LEU A 118 9.89 1.22 -1.04
N MET A 119 9.05 0.31 -1.52
CA MET A 119 8.23 0.50 -2.70
C MET A 119 6.75 0.43 -2.37
N VAL A 120 5.98 1.38 -2.90
CA VAL A 120 4.52 1.41 -2.80
C VAL A 120 3.92 1.15 -4.18
N TRP A 121 3.08 0.14 -4.27
CA TRP A 121 2.30 -0.15 -5.47
C TRP A 121 0.88 0.38 -5.28
N ASN A 122 0.48 1.33 -6.13
CA ASN A 122 -0.89 1.81 -6.23
C ASN A 122 -1.59 1.06 -7.36
N ARG A 123 -2.51 0.16 -6.98
CA ARG A 123 -2.89 -1.02 -7.79
C ARG A 123 -1.71 -1.98 -7.96
N SER A 124 -1.94 -3.18 -8.48
CA SER A 124 -0.91 -4.24 -8.53
C SER A 124 -1.31 -5.38 -9.48
N HIS A 125 -0.56 -6.48 -9.45
CA HIS A 125 -0.93 -7.75 -10.07
C HIS A 125 -2.30 -8.31 -9.63
N TYR A 126 -2.90 -7.79 -8.55
CA TYR A 126 -4.28 -8.12 -8.20
C TYR A 126 -5.29 -7.61 -9.23
N GLU A 127 -4.99 -6.56 -10.01
CA GLU A 127 -5.89 -6.07 -11.07
C GLU A 127 -6.23 -7.19 -12.07
N ASP A 128 -5.24 -8.04 -12.39
CA ASP A 128 -5.35 -9.14 -13.35
C ASP A 128 -6.20 -10.33 -12.83
N VAL A 129 -6.56 -10.35 -11.54
CA VAL A 129 -7.49 -11.32 -10.94
C VAL A 129 -8.75 -10.67 -10.36
N LEU A 130 -8.91 -9.36 -10.56
CA LEU A 130 -10.09 -8.60 -10.13
C LEU A 130 -10.94 -8.18 -11.34
N VAL A 131 -10.35 -7.45 -12.29
CA VAL A 131 -11.09 -6.90 -13.42
C VAL A 131 -11.45 -7.98 -14.46
N PRO A 132 -10.53 -8.87 -14.89
CA PRO A 132 -10.84 -9.84 -15.93
C PRO A 132 -11.96 -10.81 -15.55
N PRO A 133 -12.00 -11.42 -14.33
CA PRO A 133 -13.11 -12.28 -13.92
C PRO A 133 -14.47 -11.56 -13.87
N VAL A 134 -14.50 -10.28 -13.47
CA VAL A 134 -15.74 -9.49 -13.42
C VAL A 134 -16.25 -9.17 -14.82
N MET A 135 -15.34 -8.96 -15.77
CA MET A 135 -15.65 -8.58 -17.14
C MET A 135 -15.76 -9.78 -18.11
N GLY A 136 -15.40 -10.99 -17.68
CA GLY A 136 -15.61 -12.23 -18.41
C GLY A 136 -14.57 -12.57 -19.49
N TRP A 137 -13.30 -12.23 -19.28
CA TRP A 137 -12.19 -12.49 -20.21
C TRP A 137 -10.91 -12.85 -19.48
#